data_AF-A0A147DLI2-F1
#
_entry.id   AF-A0A147DLI2-F1
#
_cell.length_a   1.000
_cell.length_b   1.000
_cell.length_c   1.000
_cell.angle_alpha   90.00
_cell.angle_beta   90.00
_cell.angle_gamma   90.00
#
_symmetry.space_group_name_H-M   'P 1'
#
loop_
_entity.id
_entity.type
_entity.pdbx_description
1 polymer ?
#
loop_
_entity_poly.entity_id
_entity_poly.type
_entity_poly.pdbx_seq_one_letter_code
_entity_poly.pdbx_strand_id
1 'polypeptide(L)'
;MVSLALGGALLSASSASAAPGELVVTSPTAGQTTPTRDVTFSGTAVAGSTIIIHEDDQAGAVIARTNVPANGAWSVDHEYADDAPVQQTAFVDGIVGLSGFDEPKTVAFTLPAAPAQLTVTSPTEGQYLASRTVTVSGTGIPTANIALVPSAGSPVTGILVGADGNWTGNVTFAENVDRAQSITVNQIVGAAGRGSVTVNVNLPATQTLVVETPQDGSTTASRTVTFSGTGTAGSRVSLTGDFPFVQATVGDDDRWSVEVPFADDAATAQSVRLTQVTGGVVREG
;
A
#
# COMPACT_ATOMS: atom_id res chain seq x y z
N MET A 1 -10.59 -11.06 97.44
CA MET A 1 -9.82 -11.53 96.27
C MET A 1 -10.33 -10.78 95.05
N VAL A 2 -9.42 -10.09 94.37
CA VAL A 2 -9.39 -9.69 92.95
C VAL A 2 -10.65 -9.04 92.34
N SER A 3 -10.59 -7.72 92.22
CA SER A 3 -11.30 -6.91 91.21
C SER A 3 -10.86 -7.31 89.81
N LEU A 4 -11.81 -7.48 88.89
CA LEU A 4 -11.63 -7.26 87.46
C LEU A 4 -12.75 -6.33 86.98
N ALA A 5 -12.43 -5.04 86.81
CA ALA A 5 -13.28 -4.11 86.07
C ALA A 5 -12.92 -4.24 84.58
N LEU A 6 -13.82 -4.82 83.80
CA LEU A 6 -13.69 -4.96 82.35
C LEU A 6 -14.08 -3.63 81.70
N GLY A 7 -13.10 -2.74 81.55
CA GLY A 7 -13.25 -1.50 80.78
C GLY A 7 -13.29 -1.81 79.29
N GLY A 8 -14.48 -2.08 78.76
CA GLY A 8 -14.73 -2.15 77.33
C GLY A 8 -14.68 -0.74 76.73
N ALA A 9 -13.52 -0.35 76.21
CA ALA A 9 -13.43 0.82 75.34
C ALA A 9 -14.17 0.51 74.04
N LEU A 10 -15.33 1.13 73.84
CA LEU A 10 -15.94 1.24 72.52
C LEU A 10 -15.01 2.12 71.67
N LEU A 11 -14.12 1.51 70.90
CA LEU A 11 -13.48 2.18 69.77
C LEU A 11 -14.56 2.38 68.71
N SER A 12 -15.28 3.50 68.77
CA SER A 12 -15.94 4.04 67.61
C SER A 12 -14.85 4.53 66.65
N ALA A 13 -14.39 3.63 65.78
CA ALA A 13 -13.68 4.03 64.58
C ALA A 13 -14.67 4.86 63.77
N SER A 14 -14.48 6.18 63.75
CA SER A 14 -15.08 7.02 62.72
C SER A 14 -14.70 6.37 61.40
N SER A 15 -15.68 5.92 60.61
CA SER A 15 -15.43 5.55 59.22
C SER A 15 -14.64 6.69 58.62
N ALA A 16 -13.43 6.42 58.16
CA ALA A 16 -12.67 7.38 57.39
C ALA A 16 -13.51 7.66 56.14
N SER A 17 -14.27 8.75 56.16
CA SER A 17 -14.88 9.31 54.96
C SER A 17 -13.69 9.82 54.15
N ALA A 18 -13.29 9.07 53.13
CA ALA A 18 -12.39 9.60 52.12
C ALA A 18 -13.00 10.93 51.64
N ALA A 19 -12.19 11.99 51.58
CA ALA A 19 -12.61 13.20 50.91
C ALA A 19 -12.99 12.80 49.47
N PRO A 20 -14.12 13.28 48.91
CA PRO A 20 -14.50 12.99 47.54
C PRO A 20 -13.32 13.29 46.64
N GLY A 21 -12.78 12.26 45.98
CA GLY A 21 -11.64 12.42 45.10
C GLY A 21 -12.07 13.23 43.88
N GLU A 22 -11.64 14.48 43.77
CA GLU A 22 -12.00 15.34 42.64
C GLU A 22 -11.24 14.87 41.39
N LEU A 23 -11.85 13.96 40.62
CA LEU A 23 -11.38 13.56 39.31
C LEU A 23 -11.88 14.56 38.27
N VAL A 24 -10.95 15.23 37.60
CA VAL A 24 -11.22 16.12 36.48
C VAL A 24 -10.48 15.61 35.26
N VAL A 25 -11.16 15.60 34.11
CA VAL A 25 -10.55 15.35 32.80
C VAL A 25 -10.59 16.66 32.02
N THR A 26 -9.42 17.14 31.61
CA THR A 26 -9.28 18.38 30.83
C THR A 26 -8.97 18.13 29.36
N SER A 27 -8.48 16.93 29.00
CA SER A 27 -8.28 16.52 27.60
C SER A 27 -8.53 15.02 27.44
N PRO A 28 -9.16 14.59 26.33
CA PRO A 28 -9.94 15.43 25.41
C PRO A 28 -11.11 16.15 26.11
N THR A 29 -11.61 17.23 25.53
CA THR A 29 -12.87 17.87 25.96
C THR A 29 -14.06 17.23 25.25
N ALA A 30 -15.24 17.29 25.86
CA ALA A 30 -16.44 16.69 25.27
C ALA A 30 -16.76 17.29 23.89
N GLY A 31 -16.88 16.43 22.87
CA GLY A 31 -17.10 16.80 21.47
C GLY A 31 -15.86 17.26 20.71
N GLN A 32 -14.68 17.26 21.33
CA GLN A 32 -13.44 17.67 20.67
C GLN A 32 -13.09 16.72 19.52
N THR A 33 -12.60 17.26 18.41
CA THR A 33 -11.86 16.48 17.42
C THR A 33 -10.36 16.54 17.75
N THR A 34 -9.73 15.38 17.98
CA THR A 34 -8.30 15.31 18.26
C THR A 34 -7.51 15.55 16.96
N PRO A 35 -6.31 16.16 17.04
CA PRO A 35 -5.49 16.41 15.86
C PRO A 35 -4.85 15.13 15.31
N THR A 36 -4.66 14.12 16.17
CA THR A 36 -3.97 12.86 15.90
C THR A 36 -4.74 11.70 16.52
N ARG A 37 -4.42 10.48 16.06
CA ARG A 37 -4.91 9.23 16.68
C ARG A 37 -4.08 8.81 17.90
N ASP A 38 -2.91 9.42 18.10
CA ASP A 38 -2.21 9.47 19.38
C ASP A 38 -2.90 10.51 20.27
N VAL A 39 -3.73 10.04 21.20
CA VAL A 39 -4.54 10.91 22.06
C VAL A 39 -3.92 11.01 23.44
N THR A 40 -3.59 12.24 23.84
CA THR A 40 -3.19 12.57 25.21
C THR A 40 -4.41 12.84 26.07
N PHE A 41 -4.64 11.95 27.03
CA PHE A 41 -5.59 12.18 28.11
C PHE A 41 -4.90 12.94 29.25
N SER A 42 -5.54 13.97 29.77
CA SER A 42 -5.00 14.72 30.91
C SER A 42 -6.09 15.30 31.80
N GLY A 43 -5.70 15.69 33.01
CA GLY A 43 -6.60 16.27 33.99
C GLY A 43 -5.96 16.46 35.35
N THR A 44 -6.80 16.60 36.38
CA THR A 44 -6.37 16.66 37.77
C THR A 44 -7.07 15.59 38.60
N ALA A 45 -6.39 15.10 39.64
CA ALA A 45 -6.93 14.14 40.59
C ALA A 45 -6.13 14.19 41.89
N VAL A 46 -6.56 13.42 42.89
CA VAL A 46 -5.86 13.32 44.18
C VAL A 46 -4.45 12.77 43.99
N ALA A 47 -3.43 13.47 44.49
CA ALA A 47 -2.05 13.01 44.42
C ALA A 47 -1.87 11.60 45.01
N GLY A 48 -1.11 10.74 44.33
CA GLY A 48 -0.89 9.34 44.72
C GLY A 48 -2.01 8.38 44.32
N SER A 49 -3.12 8.87 43.73
CA SER A 49 -4.14 8.00 43.12
C SER A 49 -3.64 7.39 41.80
N THR A 50 -4.40 6.43 41.28
CA THR A 50 -4.18 5.83 39.97
C THR A 50 -5.38 6.15 39.09
N ILE A 51 -5.14 6.65 37.88
CA ILE A 51 -6.16 6.83 36.84
C ILE A 51 -6.18 5.60 35.94
N ILE A 52 -7.37 5.12 35.63
CA ILE A 52 -7.61 4.02 34.70
C ILE A 52 -8.61 4.54 33.66
N ILE A 53 -8.30 4.31 32.39
CA ILE A 53 -9.14 4.75 31.27
C ILE A 53 -9.62 3.50 30.53
N HIS A 54 -10.93 3.39 30.40
CA HIS A 54 -11.63 2.34 29.69
C HIS A 54 -12.26 2.87 28.41
N GLU A 55 -12.37 1.99 27.41
CA GLU A 55 -13.15 2.22 26.20
C GLU A 55 -14.65 2.18 26.51
N ASP A 56 -15.40 3.17 26.02
CA ASP A 56 -16.86 3.34 26.16
C ASP A 56 -17.41 3.47 27.59
N ASP A 57 -17.26 2.44 28.41
CA ASP A 57 -17.77 2.33 29.78
C ASP A 57 -16.84 1.56 30.72
N GLN A 58 -17.24 1.38 31.98
CA GLN A 58 -16.45 0.69 33.00
C GLN A 58 -16.15 -0.78 32.66
N ALA A 59 -17.02 -1.45 31.91
CA ALA A 59 -16.83 -2.85 31.52
C ALA A 59 -15.92 -2.99 30.28
N GLY A 60 -15.67 -1.88 29.57
CA GLY A 60 -14.80 -1.84 28.41
C GLY A 60 -13.33 -2.11 28.70
N ALA A 61 -12.56 -2.30 27.64
CA ALA A 61 -11.14 -2.59 27.74
C ALA A 61 -10.37 -1.41 28.33
N VAL A 62 -9.40 -1.70 29.21
CA VAL A 62 -8.49 -0.67 29.73
C VAL A 62 -7.52 -0.26 28.62
N ILE A 63 -7.61 1.00 28.18
CA ILE A 63 -6.79 1.56 27.11
C ILE A 63 -5.55 2.30 27.63
N ALA A 64 -5.62 2.84 28.85
CA ALA A 64 -4.52 3.54 29.49
C ALA A 64 -4.60 3.49 31.02
N ARG A 65 -3.44 3.66 31.66
CA ARG A 65 -3.33 3.75 33.12
C ARG A 65 -2.16 4.67 33.50
N THR A 66 -2.32 5.47 34.54
CA THR A 66 -1.24 6.34 35.03
C THR A 66 -1.38 6.65 36.52
N ASN A 67 -0.27 6.95 37.18
CA ASN A 67 -0.28 7.40 38.59
C ASN A 67 -0.30 8.92 38.64
N VAL A 68 -1.06 9.47 39.59
CA VAL A 68 -1.18 10.92 39.77
C VAL A 68 -0.01 11.42 40.61
N PRO A 69 0.87 12.29 40.07
CA PRO A 69 2.01 12.82 40.80
C PRO A 69 1.60 13.78 41.93
N ALA A 70 2.57 14.20 42.74
CA ALA A 70 2.35 15.04 43.93
C ALA A 70 1.71 16.42 43.64
N ASN A 71 1.83 16.93 42.41
CA ASN A 71 1.20 18.18 41.99
C ASN A 71 -0.29 18.00 41.57
N GLY A 72 -0.82 16.78 41.60
CA GLY A 72 -2.21 16.46 41.27
C GLY A 72 -2.56 16.45 39.78
N ALA A 73 -1.61 16.76 38.88
CA ALA A 73 -1.86 16.81 37.43
C ALA A 73 -1.40 15.51 36.78
N TRP A 74 -2.29 14.84 36.03
CA TRP A 74 -1.99 13.59 35.36
C TRP A 74 -2.07 13.73 33.84
N SER A 75 -1.29 12.90 33.14
CA SER A 75 -1.27 12.80 31.69
C SER A 75 -0.91 11.38 31.28
N VAL A 76 -1.56 10.85 30.25
CA VAL A 76 -1.25 9.55 29.65
C VAL A 76 -1.66 9.52 28.18
N ASP A 77 -0.81 8.93 27.34
CA ASP A 77 -1.07 8.80 25.91
C ASP A 77 -1.67 7.43 25.59
N HIS A 78 -2.55 7.40 24.59
CA HIS A 78 -3.07 6.18 23.99
C HIS A 78 -3.11 6.33 22.46
N GLU A 79 -2.52 5.37 21.76
CA GLU A 79 -2.56 5.28 20.29
C GLU A 79 -3.77 4.44 19.86
N TYR A 80 -4.71 5.09 19.17
CA TYR A 80 -5.84 4.39 18.55
C TYR A 80 -5.43 3.77 17.21
N ALA A 81 -5.82 2.51 16.99
CA ALA A 81 -5.59 1.82 15.72
C ALA A 81 -6.19 2.58 14.52
N ASP A 82 -5.57 2.46 13.34
CA ASP A 82 -5.99 3.17 12.12
C ASP A 82 -7.43 2.83 11.69
N ASP A 83 -7.94 1.65 12.05
CA ASP A 83 -9.28 1.15 11.76
C ASP A 83 -10.30 1.38 12.88
N ALA A 84 -9.89 1.92 14.03
CA ALA A 84 -10.83 2.21 15.12
C ALA A 84 -11.87 3.27 14.69
N PRO A 85 -13.12 3.19 15.18
CA PRO A 85 -14.17 4.16 14.86
C PRO A 85 -13.72 5.60 15.09
N VAL A 86 -14.19 6.56 14.27
CA VAL A 86 -13.82 7.97 14.48
C VAL A 86 -14.51 8.56 15.72
N GLN A 87 -15.72 8.10 16.06
CA GLN A 87 -16.37 8.51 17.30
C GLN A 87 -15.89 7.60 18.43
N GLN A 88 -15.37 8.24 19.48
CA GLN A 88 -14.79 7.56 20.63
C GLN A 88 -15.47 8.03 21.90
N THR A 89 -15.63 7.12 22.85
CA THR A 89 -16.02 7.43 24.22
C THR A 89 -14.98 6.83 25.15
N ALA A 90 -14.47 7.62 26.09
CA ALA A 90 -13.57 7.16 27.13
C ALA A 90 -14.24 7.31 28.49
N PHE A 91 -14.21 6.24 29.28
CA PHE A 91 -14.62 6.22 30.66
C PHE A 91 -13.38 6.27 31.56
N VAL A 92 -13.26 7.33 32.34
CA VAL A 92 -12.12 7.61 33.22
C VAL A 92 -12.54 7.39 34.66
N ASP A 93 -11.88 6.45 35.31
CA ASP A 93 -12.02 6.19 36.73
C ASP A 93 -10.64 5.94 37.35
N GLY A 94 -10.61 5.18 38.45
CA GLY A 94 -9.37 4.73 39.03
C GLY A 94 -9.49 4.43 40.51
N ILE A 95 -8.34 4.47 41.19
CA ILE A 95 -8.19 4.07 42.60
C ILE A 95 -7.64 5.25 43.38
N VAL A 96 -8.35 5.67 44.43
CA VAL A 96 -7.94 6.69 45.39
C VAL A 96 -8.06 6.12 46.82
N GLY A 97 -6.96 6.11 47.57
CA GLY A 97 -6.90 5.43 48.86
C GLY A 97 -7.05 3.91 48.71
N LEU A 98 -8.09 3.33 49.32
CA LEU A 98 -8.43 1.89 49.24
C LEU A 98 -9.70 1.62 48.40
N SER A 99 -10.26 2.65 47.76
CA SER A 99 -11.50 2.61 46.98
C SER A 99 -11.32 3.29 45.62
N GLY A 100 -12.41 3.43 44.85
CA GLY A 100 -12.41 4.21 43.61
C GLY A 100 -12.81 5.67 43.81
N PHE A 101 -12.88 6.42 42.70
CA PHE A 101 -13.47 7.76 42.68
C PHE A 101 -15.00 7.69 42.76
N ASP A 102 -15.63 8.62 43.48
CA ASP A 102 -17.09 8.68 43.63
C ASP A 102 -17.81 9.11 42.34
N GLU A 103 -17.14 9.91 41.51
CA GLU A 103 -17.66 10.44 40.26
C GLU A 103 -16.68 10.16 39.11
N PRO A 104 -16.78 8.99 38.46
CA PRO A 104 -16.04 8.73 37.23
C PRO A 104 -16.50 9.68 36.11
N LYS A 105 -15.64 9.91 35.13
CA LYS A 105 -15.90 10.85 34.03
C LYS A 105 -16.00 10.11 32.71
N THR A 106 -17.04 10.41 31.94
CA THR A 106 -17.17 9.96 30.56
C THR A 106 -16.91 11.14 29.62
N VAL A 107 -16.02 10.94 28.65
CA VAL A 107 -15.72 11.94 27.63
C VAL A 107 -15.93 11.33 26.25
N ALA A 108 -16.86 11.90 25.50
CA ALA A 108 -17.01 11.61 24.07
C ALA A 108 -16.18 12.58 23.25
N PHE A 109 -15.43 12.09 22.27
CA PHE A 109 -14.60 12.88 21.37
C PHE A 109 -14.52 12.21 19.99
N THR A 110 -13.91 12.89 19.03
CA THR A 110 -13.77 12.41 17.66
C THR A 110 -12.29 12.32 17.30
N LEU A 111 -11.85 11.18 16.79
CA LEU A 111 -10.55 11.01 16.17
C LEU A 111 -10.54 11.67 14.78
N PRO A 112 -9.37 12.05 14.25
CA PRO A 112 -9.28 12.42 12.85
C PRO A 112 -9.66 11.23 11.97
N ALA A 113 -9.99 11.51 10.70
CA ALA A 113 -10.26 10.48 9.70
C ALA A 113 -9.13 9.44 9.65
N ALA A 114 -9.48 8.19 9.39
CA ALA A 114 -8.50 7.12 9.23
C ALA A 114 -7.48 7.51 8.15
N PRO A 115 -6.19 7.18 8.33
CA PRO A 115 -5.19 7.45 7.30
C PRO A 115 -5.54 6.70 6.01
N ALA A 116 -5.19 7.30 4.87
CA ALA A 116 -5.39 6.68 3.57
C ALA A 116 -4.65 5.33 3.51
N GLN A 117 -5.36 4.27 3.13
CA GLN A 117 -4.75 2.95 2.98
C GLN A 117 -4.01 2.84 1.64
N LEU A 118 -2.97 2.01 1.63
CA LEU A 118 -2.30 1.62 0.39
C LEU A 118 -3.27 0.81 -0.48
N THR A 119 -3.44 1.24 -1.72
CA THR A 119 -4.15 0.47 -2.74
C THR A 119 -3.32 0.38 -4.01
N VAL A 120 -3.62 -0.61 -4.85
CA VAL A 120 -3.10 -0.73 -6.21
C VAL A 120 -4.31 -0.74 -7.14
N THR A 121 -4.43 0.26 -8.01
CA THR A 121 -5.54 0.40 -8.95
C THR A 121 -5.19 -0.07 -10.35
N SER A 122 -3.90 -0.02 -10.71
CA SER A 122 -3.39 -0.60 -11.95
C SER A 122 -1.99 -1.16 -11.70
N PRO A 123 -1.64 -2.32 -12.28
CA PRO A 123 -2.54 -3.21 -13.01
C PRO A 123 -3.58 -3.86 -12.09
N THR A 124 -4.64 -4.43 -12.67
CA THR A 124 -5.59 -5.25 -11.91
C THR A 124 -5.03 -6.66 -11.71
N GLU A 125 -5.53 -7.37 -10.71
CA GLU A 125 -5.11 -8.75 -10.42
C GLU A 125 -5.27 -9.68 -11.65
N GLY A 126 -4.20 -10.38 -11.99
CA GLY A 126 -4.11 -11.30 -13.13
C GLY A 126 -4.07 -10.65 -14.51
N GLN A 127 -3.97 -9.31 -14.61
CA GLN A 127 -4.07 -8.60 -15.89
C GLN A 127 -3.01 -9.04 -16.90
N TYR A 128 -3.43 -9.25 -18.15
CA TYR A 128 -2.53 -9.40 -19.31
C TYR A 128 -2.07 -8.03 -19.79
N LEU A 129 -0.76 -7.84 -19.82
CA LEU A 129 -0.11 -6.56 -20.15
C LEU A 129 0.40 -6.57 -21.59
N ALA A 130 0.37 -5.40 -22.22
CA ALA A 130 0.88 -5.21 -23.58
C ALA A 130 2.39 -4.93 -23.63
N SER A 131 3.01 -4.66 -22.48
CA SER A 131 4.44 -4.32 -22.36
C SER A 131 5.06 -5.01 -21.15
N ARG A 132 6.36 -5.28 -21.24
CA ARG A 132 7.18 -5.75 -20.10
C ARG A 132 7.65 -4.62 -19.20
N THR A 133 7.44 -3.36 -19.59
CA THR A 133 7.49 -2.19 -18.71
C THR A 133 6.09 -1.93 -18.17
N VAL A 134 5.87 -2.37 -16.94
CA VAL A 134 4.59 -2.30 -16.24
C VAL A 134 4.51 -0.97 -15.50
N THR A 135 3.46 -0.21 -15.77
CA THR A 135 3.11 0.97 -14.96
C THR A 135 2.20 0.53 -13.83
N VAL A 136 2.64 0.74 -12.60
CA VAL A 136 1.89 0.42 -11.38
C VAL A 136 1.46 1.74 -10.74
N SER A 137 0.20 1.83 -10.33
CA SER A 137 -0.39 3.02 -9.71
C SER A 137 -1.43 2.65 -8.68
N GLY A 138 -1.71 3.58 -7.77
CA GLY A 138 -2.72 3.42 -6.74
C GLY A 138 -2.77 4.62 -5.81
N THR A 139 -3.35 4.41 -4.63
CA THR A 139 -3.44 5.42 -3.57
C THR A 139 -2.61 5.03 -2.36
N GLY A 140 -2.29 6.00 -1.50
CA GLY A 140 -1.57 5.79 -0.25
C GLY A 140 -1.60 7.00 0.67
N ILE A 141 -0.84 6.94 1.76
CA ILE A 141 -0.64 8.05 2.70
C ILE A 141 0.19 9.13 2.02
N PRO A 142 -0.30 10.39 1.92
CA PRO A 142 0.49 11.49 1.36
C PRO A 142 1.87 11.60 2.01
N THR A 143 2.90 11.93 1.22
CA THR A 143 4.32 12.00 1.63
C THR A 143 4.99 10.66 1.95
N ALA A 144 4.27 9.54 1.92
CA ALA A 144 4.87 8.23 2.07
C ALA A 144 5.73 7.84 0.86
N ASN A 145 6.65 6.90 1.07
CA ASN A 145 7.41 6.25 0.01
C ASN A 145 6.82 4.89 -0.35
N ILE A 146 6.72 4.60 -1.63
CA ILE A 146 6.37 3.31 -2.19
C ILE A 146 7.64 2.59 -2.67
N ALA A 147 7.71 1.31 -2.35
CA ALA A 147 8.67 0.36 -2.90
C ALA A 147 7.93 -0.71 -3.70
N LEU A 148 8.28 -0.85 -4.98
CA LEU A 148 7.80 -1.92 -5.86
C LEU A 148 8.84 -3.03 -5.88
N VAL A 149 8.45 -4.22 -5.44
CA VAL A 149 9.30 -5.40 -5.36
C VAL A 149 8.76 -6.44 -6.33
N PRO A 150 9.30 -6.52 -7.56
CA PRO A 150 8.88 -7.54 -8.51
C PRO A 150 9.40 -8.93 -8.11
N SER A 151 8.69 -9.98 -8.52
CA SER A 151 9.12 -11.38 -8.34
C SER A 151 10.43 -11.72 -9.06
N ALA A 152 10.77 -10.95 -10.10
CA ALA A 152 12.03 -11.05 -10.82
C ALA A 152 12.57 -9.65 -11.16
N GLY A 153 13.89 -9.47 -11.01
CA GLY A 153 14.56 -8.19 -11.23
C GLY A 153 14.84 -7.43 -9.93
N SER A 154 15.21 -6.16 -10.05
CA SER A 154 15.53 -5.32 -8.90
C SER A 154 14.31 -4.53 -8.41
N PRO A 155 14.19 -4.30 -7.09
CA PRO A 155 13.14 -3.45 -6.56
C PRO A 155 13.32 -1.99 -6.99
N VAL A 156 12.20 -1.30 -7.16
CA VAL A 156 12.15 0.13 -7.44
C VAL A 156 11.66 0.84 -6.18
N THR A 157 12.48 1.73 -5.63
CA THR A 157 12.21 2.42 -4.36
C THR A 157 12.19 3.93 -4.56
N GLY A 158 11.68 4.66 -3.56
CA GLY A 158 11.68 6.13 -3.57
C GLY A 158 10.53 6.77 -4.36
N ILE A 159 9.52 5.99 -4.76
CA ILE A 159 8.31 6.52 -5.39
C ILE A 159 7.54 7.29 -4.31
N LEU A 160 7.24 8.57 -4.54
CA LEU A 160 6.54 9.40 -3.56
C LEU A 160 5.03 9.34 -3.78
N VAL A 161 4.26 9.22 -2.70
CA VAL A 161 2.82 9.46 -2.73
C VAL A 161 2.56 10.96 -2.70
N GLY A 162 1.84 11.45 -3.72
CA GLY A 162 1.47 12.84 -3.86
C GLY A 162 0.60 13.36 -2.71
N ALA A 163 0.48 14.69 -2.62
CA ALA A 163 -0.41 15.33 -1.64
C ALA A 163 -1.90 14.98 -1.86
N ASP A 164 -2.25 14.58 -3.09
CA ASP A 164 -3.57 14.07 -3.48
C ASP A 164 -3.77 12.58 -3.14
N GLY A 165 -2.77 11.92 -2.54
CA GLY A 165 -2.79 10.51 -2.17
C GLY A 165 -2.47 9.55 -3.30
N ASN A 166 -2.16 10.04 -4.52
CA ASN A 166 -1.89 9.18 -5.68
C ASN A 166 -0.39 8.91 -5.84
N TRP A 167 -0.05 7.75 -6.39
CA TRP A 167 1.33 7.41 -6.75
C TRP A 167 1.37 6.61 -8.06
N THR A 168 2.51 6.68 -8.73
CA THR A 168 2.79 5.89 -9.93
C THR A 168 4.26 5.49 -9.96
N GLY A 169 4.55 4.29 -10.42
CA GLY A 169 5.90 3.78 -10.61
C GLY A 169 5.96 2.80 -11.76
N ASN A 170 7.17 2.53 -12.24
CA ASN A 170 7.40 1.63 -13.35
C ASN A 170 8.31 0.48 -12.93
N VAL A 171 7.97 -0.73 -13.37
CA VAL A 171 8.78 -1.94 -13.21
C VAL A 171 9.03 -2.52 -14.59
N THR A 172 10.28 -2.78 -14.94
CA THR A 172 10.64 -3.41 -16.22
C THR A 172 11.15 -4.82 -15.98
N PHE A 173 10.54 -5.79 -16.65
CA PHE A 173 10.93 -7.18 -16.63
C PHE A 173 11.79 -7.54 -17.84
N ALA A 174 12.94 -8.18 -17.62
CA ALA A 174 13.81 -8.64 -18.69
C ALA A 174 13.12 -9.69 -19.58
N GLU A 175 13.51 -9.81 -20.84
CA GLU A 175 12.87 -10.74 -21.80
C GLU A 175 13.00 -12.22 -21.41
N ASN A 176 14.01 -12.57 -20.63
CA ASN A 176 14.29 -13.96 -20.24
C ASN A 176 13.52 -14.44 -18.99
N VAL A 177 12.67 -13.60 -18.37
CA VAL A 177 11.87 -14.02 -17.21
C VAL A 177 10.48 -14.51 -17.64
N ASP A 178 9.91 -15.41 -16.83
CA ASP A 178 8.59 -15.98 -17.08
C ASP A 178 7.50 -14.91 -17.28
N ARG A 179 6.43 -15.26 -17.99
CA ARG A 179 5.33 -14.31 -18.23
C ARG A 179 4.49 -14.04 -17.00
N ALA A 180 4.23 -15.06 -16.18
CA ALA A 180 3.51 -14.90 -14.92
C ALA A 180 4.48 -14.26 -13.92
N GLN A 181 4.15 -13.05 -13.47
CA GLN A 181 4.96 -12.29 -12.51
C GLN A 181 4.07 -11.71 -11.42
N SER A 182 4.67 -11.34 -10.30
CA SER A 182 4.02 -10.57 -9.25
C SER A 182 4.81 -9.32 -8.91
N ILE A 183 4.11 -8.30 -8.42
CA ILE A 183 4.71 -7.06 -7.92
C ILE A 183 4.14 -6.82 -6.53
N THR A 184 4.99 -6.89 -5.52
CA THR A 184 4.64 -6.52 -4.16
C THR A 184 4.93 -5.05 -3.95
N VAL A 185 3.89 -4.29 -3.59
CA VAL A 185 3.91 -2.86 -3.34
C VAL A 185 3.92 -2.67 -1.82
N ASN A 186 4.95 -2.00 -1.32
CA ASN A 186 5.09 -1.69 0.10
C ASN A 186 5.06 -0.19 0.30
N GLN A 187 4.24 0.28 1.25
CA GLN A 187 4.21 1.67 1.67
C GLN A 187 5.03 1.86 2.94
N ILE A 188 5.83 2.92 2.98
CA ILE A 188 6.75 3.22 4.08
C ILE A 188 6.55 4.70 4.47
N VAL A 189 6.33 4.96 5.76
CA VAL A 189 6.28 6.30 6.34
C VAL A 189 7.40 6.43 7.37
N GLY A 190 8.36 7.31 7.12
CA GLY A 190 9.59 7.37 7.91
C GLY A 190 10.35 6.05 7.83
N ALA A 191 10.49 5.35 8.96
CA ALA A 191 11.14 4.04 9.05
C ALA A 191 10.16 2.86 9.21
N ALA A 192 8.84 3.12 9.20
CA ALA A 192 7.82 2.11 9.46
C ALA A 192 7.06 1.70 8.20
N GLY A 193 6.80 0.40 8.03
CA GLY A 193 5.89 -0.11 7.01
C GLY A 193 4.43 0.21 7.34
N ARG A 194 3.67 0.71 6.36
CA ARG A 194 2.27 1.16 6.49
C ARG A 194 1.37 0.50 5.45
N GLY A 195 1.57 -0.79 5.21
CA GLY A 195 0.77 -1.60 4.29
C GLY A 195 1.59 -2.27 3.19
N SER A 196 1.08 -3.41 2.72
CA SER A 196 1.64 -4.19 1.62
C SER A 196 0.51 -4.77 0.77
N VAL A 197 0.65 -4.67 -0.55
CA VAL A 197 -0.30 -5.21 -1.53
C VAL A 197 0.49 -5.92 -2.61
N THR A 198 0.13 -7.17 -2.93
CA THR A 198 0.72 -7.90 -4.06
C THR A 198 -0.28 -7.96 -5.19
N VAL A 199 0.17 -7.65 -6.41
CA VAL A 199 -0.60 -7.82 -7.64
C VAL A 199 0.10 -8.83 -8.55
N ASN A 200 -0.66 -9.79 -9.07
CA ASN A 200 -0.18 -10.73 -10.08
C ASN A 200 -0.47 -10.20 -11.49
N VAL A 201 0.46 -10.38 -12.41
CA VAL A 201 0.36 -9.88 -13.80
C VAL A 201 0.86 -10.93 -14.78
N ASN A 202 0.37 -10.84 -16.02
CA ASN A 202 0.80 -11.67 -17.13
C ASN A 202 1.46 -10.79 -18.18
N LEU A 203 2.78 -10.88 -18.31
CA LEU A 203 3.57 -10.15 -19.29
C LEU A 203 3.29 -10.65 -20.71
N PRO A 204 3.49 -9.79 -21.73
CA PRO A 204 3.39 -10.23 -23.12
C PRO A 204 4.48 -11.27 -23.42
N ALA A 205 4.24 -12.09 -24.45
CA ALA A 205 5.27 -12.95 -25.01
C ALA A 205 6.44 -12.10 -25.53
N THR A 206 7.65 -12.60 -25.35
CA THR A 206 8.85 -11.99 -25.93
C THR A 206 8.74 -11.99 -27.44
N GLN A 207 8.99 -10.82 -28.05
CA GLN A 207 9.03 -10.68 -29.49
C GLN A 207 10.47 -10.75 -29.98
N THR A 208 10.77 -11.73 -30.83
CA THR A 208 12.02 -11.85 -31.57
C THR A 208 11.73 -11.48 -33.01
N LEU A 209 12.56 -10.63 -33.62
CA LEU A 209 12.57 -10.42 -35.07
C LEU A 209 14.02 -10.23 -35.50
N VAL A 210 14.50 -11.16 -36.33
CA VAL A 210 15.82 -11.11 -36.94
C VAL A 210 15.64 -11.25 -38.44
N VAL A 211 16.39 -10.45 -39.20
CA VAL A 211 16.48 -10.57 -40.66
C VAL A 211 17.81 -11.25 -40.98
N GLU A 212 17.76 -12.41 -41.61
CA GLU A 212 18.94 -13.16 -42.03
C GLU A 212 19.30 -12.88 -43.49
N THR A 213 18.29 -12.76 -44.37
CA THR A 213 18.49 -12.45 -45.78
C THR A 213 17.47 -11.43 -46.29
N PRO A 214 17.85 -10.60 -47.28
CA PRO A 214 19.22 -10.22 -47.61
C PRO A 214 19.89 -9.50 -46.42
N GLN A 215 21.22 -9.60 -46.31
CA GLN A 215 21.97 -8.78 -45.36
C GLN A 215 22.03 -7.33 -45.85
N ASP A 216 22.15 -6.39 -44.92
CA ASP A 216 22.27 -4.98 -45.26
C ASP A 216 23.49 -4.74 -46.17
N GLY A 217 23.30 -3.90 -47.20
CA GLY A 217 24.30 -3.64 -48.23
C GLY A 217 24.59 -4.80 -49.20
N SER A 218 23.92 -5.94 -49.09
CA SER A 218 24.09 -7.03 -50.06
C SER A 218 23.43 -6.72 -51.41
N THR A 219 23.96 -7.32 -52.47
CA THR A 219 23.38 -7.24 -53.82
C THR A 219 22.64 -8.53 -54.13
N THR A 220 21.49 -8.42 -54.81
CA THR A 220 20.69 -9.55 -55.27
C THR A 220 20.79 -9.68 -56.78
N ALA A 221 20.80 -10.91 -57.30
CA ALA A 221 20.88 -11.18 -58.74
C ALA A 221 19.50 -11.09 -59.44
N SER A 222 18.42 -10.94 -58.69
CA SER A 222 17.03 -10.95 -59.16
C SER A 222 16.26 -9.75 -58.62
N ARG A 223 15.29 -9.26 -59.40
CA ARG A 223 14.31 -8.26 -58.96
C ARG A 223 13.20 -8.86 -58.10
N THR A 224 13.14 -10.18 -57.96
CA THR A 224 12.37 -10.85 -56.91
C THR A 224 13.34 -11.27 -55.81
N VAL A 225 13.21 -10.66 -54.63
CA VAL A 225 14.13 -10.85 -53.52
C VAL A 225 13.44 -11.62 -52.40
N THR A 226 14.06 -12.70 -51.94
CA THR A 226 13.59 -13.46 -50.78
C THR A 226 14.14 -12.86 -49.49
N PHE A 227 13.24 -12.30 -48.70
CA PHE A 227 13.53 -11.89 -47.33
C PHE A 227 13.26 -13.06 -46.40
N SER A 228 14.18 -13.36 -45.49
CA SER A 228 13.99 -14.42 -44.50
C SER A 228 14.66 -14.09 -43.18
N GLY A 229 14.24 -14.79 -42.13
CA GLY A 229 14.88 -14.72 -40.83
C GLY A 229 14.08 -15.44 -39.77
N THR A 230 14.26 -15.02 -38.52
CA THR A 230 13.54 -15.58 -37.37
C THR A 230 12.57 -14.57 -36.77
N GLY A 231 11.53 -15.07 -36.14
CA GLY A 231 10.43 -14.31 -35.58
C GLY A 231 9.83 -15.00 -34.36
N THR A 232 8.73 -14.46 -33.82
CA THR A 232 7.92 -15.15 -32.82
C THR A 232 6.84 -15.97 -33.52
N ALA A 233 6.79 -17.29 -33.33
CA ALA A 233 5.79 -18.18 -33.94
C ALA A 233 4.35 -17.62 -33.89
N GLY A 234 3.63 -17.71 -35.00
CA GLY A 234 2.27 -17.20 -35.17
C GLY A 234 2.16 -15.68 -35.36
N SER A 235 3.27 -14.94 -35.32
CA SER A 235 3.30 -13.50 -35.59
C SER A 235 3.27 -13.19 -37.09
N ARG A 236 2.92 -11.95 -37.46
CA ARG A 236 3.02 -11.46 -38.82
C ARG A 236 4.21 -10.50 -38.96
N VAL A 237 5.10 -10.77 -39.91
CA VAL A 237 6.17 -9.87 -40.32
C VAL A 237 5.68 -9.06 -41.51
N SER A 238 5.63 -7.75 -41.37
CA SER A 238 5.20 -6.81 -42.40
C SER A 238 6.40 -6.09 -42.99
N LEU A 239 6.49 -6.10 -44.32
CA LEU A 239 7.55 -5.47 -45.09
C LEU A 239 6.96 -4.25 -45.81
N THR A 240 7.64 -3.12 -45.65
CA THR A 240 7.26 -1.84 -46.25
C THR A 240 8.47 -1.20 -46.93
N GLY A 241 8.24 -0.53 -48.05
CA GLY A 241 9.25 0.15 -48.85
C GLY A 241 8.63 0.71 -50.12
N ASP A 242 9.44 0.94 -51.15
CA ASP A 242 8.97 1.39 -52.47
C ASP A 242 8.49 0.20 -53.33
N PHE A 243 7.58 -0.59 -52.76
CA PHE A 243 6.95 -1.75 -53.36
C PHE A 243 5.61 -2.03 -52.64
N PRO A 244 4.68 -2.81 -53.24
CA PRO A 244 3.42 -3.14 -52.61
C PRO A 244 3.62 -3.78 -51.23
N PHE A 245 2.74 -3.48 -50.28
CA PHE A 245 2.80 -4.07 -48.94
C PHE A 245 2.81 -5.60 -48.99
N VAL A 246 3.78 -6.22 -48.31
CA VAL A 246 3.92 -7.68 -48.23
C VAL A 246 3.97 -8.14 -46.78
N GLN A 247 3.37 -9.30 -46.49
CA GLN A 247 3.42 -9.95 -45.19
C GLN A 247 3.83 -11.41 -45.28
N ALA A 248 4.54 -11.89 -44.26
CA ALA A 248 4.74 -13.30 -43.96
C ALA A 248 4.26 -13.64 -42.56
N THR A 249 3.85 -14.88 -42.37
CA THR A 249 3.59 -15.46 -41.05
C THR A 249 4.87 -16.16 -40.58
N VAL A 250 5.22 -15.97 -39.31
CA VAL A 250 6.28 -16.75 -38.67
C VAL A 250 5.74 -18.13 -38.35
N GLY A 251 6.40 -19.18 -38.86
CA GLY A 251 6.04 -20.57 -38.62
C GLY A 251 6.28 -21.02 -37.17
N ASP A 252 5.81 -22.22 -36.85
CA ASP A 252 6.02 -22.85 -35.53
C ASP A 252 7.49 -23.19 -35.23
N ASP A 253 8.35 -23.14 -36.25
CA ASP A 253 9.81 -23.27 -36.16
C ASP A 253 10.52 -21.93 -35.91
N ASP A 254 9.76 -20.88 -35.59
CA ASP A 254 10.24 -19.50 -35.39
C ASP A 254 10.89 -18.88 -36.64
N ARG A 255 10.62 -19.40 -37.84
CA ARG A 255 11.18 -18.86 -39.10
C ARG A 255 10.10 -18.21 -39.96
N TRP A 256 10.50 -17.21 -40.73
CA TRP A 256 9.66 -16.57 -41.74
C TRP A 256 10.44 -16.40 -43.04
N SER A 257 9.73 -16.42 -44.16
CA SER A 257 10.28 -16.17 -45.49
C SER A 257 9.22 -15.55 -46.38
N VAL A 258 9.61 -14.58 -47.20
CA VAL A 258 8.71 -13.92 -48.14
C VAL A 258 9.46 -13.42 -49.36
N GLU A 259 8.83 -13.56 -50.52
CA GLU A 259 9.36 -12.99 -51.76
C GLU A 259 8.75 -11.63 -52.02
N VAL A 260 9.61 -10.65 -52.33
CA VAL A 260 9.22 -9.29 -52.66
C VAL A 260 9.64 -9.01 -54.11
N PRO A 261 8.68 -8.83 -55.04
CA PRO A 261 8.98 -8.38 -56.39
C PRO A 261 9.14 -6.86 -56.44
N PHE A 262 10.25 -6.39 -57.00
CA PHE A 262 10.51 -4.99 -57.30
C PHE A 262 10.24 -4.73 -58.78
N ALA A 263 9.56 -3.61 -59.09
CA ALA A 263 9.28 -3.20 -60.47
C ALA A 263 10.58 -3.01 -61.27
N ASP A 264 10.54 -3.22 -62.59
CA ASP A 264 11.72 -3.15 -63.46
C ASP A 264 12.40 -1.77 -63.46
N ASP A 265 11.63 -0.72 -63.23
CA ASP A 265 12.05 0.69 -63.14
C ASP A 265 12.43 1.14 -61.72
N ALA A 266 12.26 0.29 -60.70
CA ALA A 266 12.61 0.64 -59.33
C ALA A 266 14.12 0.90 -59.18
N ALA A 267 14.48 1.78 -58.24
CA ALA A 267 15.87 2.12 -57.96
C ALA A 267 16.74 0.88 -57.65
N THR A 268 18.02 0.91 -57.99
CA THR A 268 18.95 -0.20 -57.71
C THR A 268 19.30 -0.31 -56.24
N ALA A 269 19.17 0.78 -55.47
CA ALA A 269 19.25 0.78 -54.02
C ALA A 269 17.83 0.83 -53.43
N GLN A 270 17.53 -0.14 -52.56
CA GLN A 270 16.23 -0.28 -51.92
C GLN A 270 16.38 -0.18 -50.40
N SER A 271 15.42 0.47 -49.74
CA SER A 271 15.31 0.49 -48.28
C SER A 271 14.02 -0.22 -47.89
N VAL A 272 14.16 -1.27 -47.08
CA VAL A 272 13.04 -2.09 -46.62
C VAL A 272 12.94 -1.98 -45.11
N ARG A 273 11.76 -1.63 -44.62
CA ARG A 273 11.44 -1.65 -43.19
C ARG A 273 10.60 -2.87 -42.86
N LEU A 274 11.06 -3.65 -41.89
CA LEU A 274 10.38 -4.81 -41.36
C LEU A 274 9.82 -4.51 -39.97
N THR A 275 8.63 -5.00 -39.70
CA THR A 275 7.98 -4.91 -38.39
C THR A 275 7.29 -6.23 -38.07
N GLN A 276 7.40 -6.71 -36.83
CA GLN A 276 6.66 -7.87 -36.37
C GLN A 276 5.50 -7.42 -35.47
N VAL A 277 4.36 -8.09 -35.63
CA VAL A 277 3.22 -7.96 -34.72
C VAL A 277 2.80 -9.33 -34.22
N THR A 278 2.86 -9.54 -32.91
CA THR A 278 2.33 -10.71 -32.21
C THR A 278 0.95 -10.40 -31.62
N GLY A 279 -0.03 -11.27 -31.83
CA GLY A 279 -1.34 -11.15 -31.15
C GLY A 279 -2.27 -10.08 -31.71
N GLY A 280 -2.29 -9.87 -33.03
CA GLY A 280 -3.36 -9.12 -33.67
C GLY A 280 -4.70 -9.82 -33.43
N VAL A 281 -5.51 -9.29 -32.50
CA VAL A 281 -6.91 -9.67 -32.38
C VAL A 281 -7.58 -9.33 -33.70
N VAL A 282 -7.80 -10.35 -34.53
CA VAL A 282 -8.81 -10.29 -35.58
C VAL A 282 -10.14 -10.22 -34.82
N ARG A 283 -10.67 -9.01 -34.61
CA ARG A 283 -12.10 -8.86 -34.35
C ARG A 283 -12.80 -9.05 -35.69
N GLU A 284 -13.09 -10.29 -36.02
CA GLU A 284 -14.21 -10.64 -36.88
C GLU A 284 -15.45 -10.76 -35.99
N GLY A 285 -16.46 -9.93 -36.28
CA GLY A 285 -17.72 -9.82 -35.53
C GLY A 285 -18.25 -8.40 -35.53
#